data_AF-A0A816TDU9-F1
#
_entry.id   AF-A0A816TDU9-F1
#
_cell.length_a   1.000
_cell.length_b   1.000
_cell.length_c   1.000
_cell.angle_alpha   90.00
_cell.angle_beta   90.00
_cell.angle_gamma   90.00
#
_symmetry.space_group_name_H-M   'P 1'
#
loop_
_entity.id
_entity.type
_entity.pdbx_description
1 polymer ?
#
loop_
_entity_poly.entity_id
_entity_poly.type
_entity_poly.pdbx_seq_one_letter_code
_entity_poly.pdbx_strand_id
1 'polypeptide(L)'
;MAKSNAERQKLYRVNLSKNKLKFEQMKQKSRIRDNQRRRNLKGASLEKLRLRQKMASKKYRDKLKLQRFNNQQSTTYKSRQSFGKAVKRTFQSLPKDPSKRVDVIHHIAQVLNVIPA
;
A
#
# COMPACT_ATOMS: atom_id res chain seq x y z
N MET A 1 1.18 -43.48 -24.57
CA MET A 1 0.31 -43.24 -23.39
C MET A 1 -0.52 -41.99 -23.60
N ALA A 2 -1.81 -42.02 -23.27
CA ALA A 2 -2.66 -40.84 -23.33
C ALA A 2 -2.31 -39.87 -22.19
N LYS A 3 -2.22 -38.57 -22.49
CA LYS A 3 -1.93 -37.53 -21.48
C LYS A 3 -3.05 -37.46 -20.45
N SER A 4 -2.70 -37.26 -19.18
CA SER A 4 -3.67 -37.08 -18.10
C SER A 4 -4.47 -35.77 -18.27
N ASN A 5 -5.62 -35.66 -17.61
CA ASN A 5 -6.42 -34.42 -17.63
C ASN A 5 -5.65 -33.20 -17.11
N ALA A 6 -4.82 -33.40 -16.08
CA ALA A 6 -3.97 -32.34 -15.52
C ALA A 6 -2.92 -31.85 -16.53
N GLU A 7 -2.27 -32.79 -17.23
CA GLU A 7 -1.28 -32.48 -18.27
C GLU A 7 -1.92 -31.76 -19.47
N ARG A 8 -3.11 -32.20 -19.88
CA ARG A 8 -3.89 -31.53 -20.94
C ARG A 8 -4.25 -30.10 -20.56
N GLN A 9 -4.71 -29.87 -19.33
CA GLN A 9 -4.97 -28.51 -18.84
C GLN A 9 -3.71 -27.65 -18.75
N LYS A 10 -2.59 -28.21 -18.30
CA LYS A 10 -1.31 -27.49 -18.24
C LYS A 10 -0.87 -27.06 -19.63
N LEU A 11 -0.91 -27.97 -20.61
CA LEU A 11 -0.57 -27.69 -22.00
C LEU A 11 -1.49 -26.62 -22.61
N TYR A 12 -2.81 -26.73 -22.36
CA TYR A 12 -3.78 -25.73 -22.79
C TYR A 12 -3.46 -24.34 -22.23
N ARG A 13 -3.15 -24.22 -20.93
CA ARG A 13 -2.80 -22.94 -20.30
C ARG A 13 -1.54 -22.33 -20.92
N VAL A 14 -0.51 -23.15 -21.16
CA VAL A 14 0.74 -22.71 -21.80
C VAL A 14 0.50 -22.25 -23.24
N ASN A 15 -0.33 -22.97 -24.00
CA ASN A 15 -0.66 -22.58 -25.37
C ASN A 15 -1.54 -21.32 -25.41
N LEU A 16 -2.43 -21.16 -24.44
CA LEU A 16 -3.26 -19.97 -24.31
C LEU A 16 -2.43 -18.73 -23.98
N SER A 17 -1.40 -18.85 -23.12
CA SER A 17 -0.53 -17.71 -22.80
C SER A 17 0.35 -17.25 -23.97
N LYS A 18 0.57 -18.10 -24.98
CA LYS A 18 1.30 -17.72 -26.20
C LYS A 18 0.50 -16.78 -27.11
N ASN A 19 -0.83 -16.82 -27.06
CA ASN A 19 -1.69 -15.94 -27.85
C ASN A 19 -2.37 -14.91 -26.95
N LYS A 20 -1.81 -13.70 -26.92
CA LYS A 20 -2.27 -12.60 -26.05
C LYS A 20 -3.75 -12.25 -26.27
N LEU A 21 -4.22 -12.24 -27.52
CA LEU A 21 -5.61 -11.93 -27.84
C LEU A 21 -6.56 -13.00 -27.27
N LYS A 22 -6.28 -14.28 -27.54
CA LYS A 22 -7.09 -15.40 -27.00
C LYS A 22 -7.05 -15.45 -25.47
N PHE A 23 -5.90 -15.14 -24.88
CA PHE A 23 -5.74 -15.08 -23.43
C PHE A 23 -6.64 -14.02 -22.80
N GLU A 24 -6.62 -12.79 -23.31
CA GLU A 24 -7.46 -11.70 -22.78
C GLU A 24 -8.95 -11.95 -23.03
N GLN A 25 -9.33 -12.50 -24.19
CA GLN A 25 -10.72 -12.94 -24.45
C GLN A 25 -11.19 -14.00 -23.44
N MET A 26 -10.34 -15.00 -23.14
CA MET A 26 -10.65 -16.03 -22.13
C MET A 26 -10.81 -15.41 -20.75
N LYS A 27 -9.92 -14.50 -20.37
CA LYS A 27 -9.96 -13.79 -19.09
C LYS A 27 -11.24 -12.96 -18.96
N GLN A 28 -11.67 -12.29 -20.02
CA GLN A 28 -12.93 -11.55 -20.05
C GLN A 28 -14.14 -12.48 -19.89
N LYS A 29 -14.20 -13.59 -20.64
CA LYS A 29 -15.25 -14.61 -20.47
C LYS A 29 -15.28 -15.17 -19.04
N SER A 30 -14.11 -15.41 -18.45
CA SER A 30 -14.01 -15.86 -17.05
C SER A 30 -14.56 -14.82 -16.08
N ARG A 31 -14.22 -13.55 -16.26
CA ARG A 31 -14.75 -12.44 -15.44
C ARG A 31 -16.27 -12.34 -15.53
N ILE A 32 -16.84 -12.46 -16.73
CA ILE A 32 -18.29 -12.40 -16.94
C ILE A 32 -18.99 -13.53 -16.16
N ARG A 33 -18.49 -14.77 -16.29
CA ARG A 33 -19.02 -15.93 -15.54
C ARG A 33 -18.92 -15.73 -14.03
N ASP A 34 -17.78 -15.25 -13.55
CA ASP A 34 -17.60 -14.98 -12.12
C ASP A 34 -18.54 -13.89 -11.60
N ASN A 35 -18.74 -12.82 -12.37
CA ASN A 35 -19.65 -11.75 -12.01
C ASN A 35 -21.10 -12.23 -11.97
N GLN A 36 -21.52 -13.03 -12.96
CA GLN A 36 -22.85 -13.62 -12.99
C GLN A 36 -23.06 -14.57 -11.80
N ARG A 37 -22.09 -15.44 -11.51
CA ARG A 37 -22.11 -16.30 -10.32
C ARG A 37 -22.28 -15.49 -9.05
N ARG A 38 -21.51 -14.39 -8.89
CA ARG A 38 -21.59 -13.54 -7.69
C ARG A 38 -22.94 -12.84 -7.54
N ARG A 39 -23.55 -12.39 -8.64
CA ARG A 39 -24.88 -11.77 -8.63
C ARG A 39 -25.96 -12.73 -8.14
N ASN A 40 -25.79 -14.02 -8.40
CA ASN A 40 -26.75 -15.05 -8.03
C ASN A 40 -26.54 -15.63 -6.61
N LEU A 41 -25.50 -15.22 -5.88
CA LEU A 41 -25.25 -15.70 -4.52
C LEU A 41 -26.26 -15.10 -3.53
N LYS A 42 -26.83 -15.94 -2.67
CA LYS A 42 -27.79 -15.55 -1.63
C LYS A 42 -27.49 -16.25 -0.31
N GLY A 43 -27.99 -15.67 0.80
CA GLY A 43 -27.90 -16.24 2.15
C GLY A 43 -26.46 -16.49 2.60
N ALA A 44 -26.20 -17.65 3.19
CA ALA A 44 -24.89 -18.02 3.75
C ALA A 44 -23.73 -17.97 2.73
N SER A 45 -24.01 -18.20 1.44
CA SER A 45 -22.99 -18.16 0.39
C SER A 45 -22.49 -16.75 0.10
N LEU A 46 -23.38 -15.75 0.19
CA LEU A 46 -23.06 -14.33 0.08
C LEU A 46 -22.27 -13.84 1.29
N GLU A 47 -22.64 -14.27 2.50
CA GLU A 47 -21.91 -13.93 3.72
C GLU A 47 -20.47 -14.47 3.72
N LYS A 48 -20.28 -15.72 3.28
CA LYS A 48 -18.92 -16.29 3.10
C LYS A 48 -18.09 -15.48 2.10
N LEU A 49 -18.69 -15.01 1.00
CA LEU A 49 -18.00 -14.15 0.03
C LEU A 49 -17.59 -12.81 0.66
N ARG A 50 -18.50 -12.16 1.40
CA ARG A 50 -18.25 -10.89 2.08
C ARG A 50 -17.13 -11.01 3.11
N LEU A 51 -17.16 -12.06 3.93
CA LEU A 51 -16.12 -12.32 4.92
C LEU A 51 -14.74 -12.52 4.26
N ARG A 52 -14.68 -13.32 3.19
CA ARG A 52 -13.45 -13.54 2.44
C ARG A 52 -12.91 -12.23 1.85
N GLN A 53 -13.77 -11.38 1.28
CA GLN A 53 -13.37 -10.07 0.76
C GLN A 53 -12.84 -9.15 1.87
N LYS A 54 -13.54 -9.08 3.02
CA LYS A 54 -13.10 -8.31 4.20
C LYS A 54 -11.70 -8.73 4.66
N MET A 55 -11.45 -10.04 4.75
CA MET A 55 -10.15 -10.58 5.14
C MET A 55 -9.05 -10.27 4.12
N ALA A 56 -9.34 -10.40 2.82
CA ALA A 56 -8.39 -10.05 1.77
C ALA A 56 -8.02 -8.56 1.81
N SER A 57 -9.01 -7.67 1.96
CA SER A 57 -8.79 -6.22 2.09
C SER A 57 -8.03 -5.86 3.37
N LYS A 58 -8.25 -6.57 4.49
CA LYS A 58 -7.44 -6.40 5.71
C LYS A 58 -5.99 -6.79 5.45
N LYS A 59 -5.74 -8.01 4.93
CA LYS A 59 -4.40 -8.52 4.62
C LYS A 59 -3.62 -7.59 3.69
N TYR A 60 -4.27 -7.06 2.65
CA TYR A 60 -3.66 -6.09 1.74
C TYR A 60 -3.24 -4.80 2.46
N ARG A 61 -4.14 -4.22 3.27
CA ARG A 61 -3.85 -3.00 4.04
C ARG A 61 -2.71 -3.23 5.05
N ASP A 62 -2.69 -4.37 5.71
CA ASP A 62 -1.64 -4.70 6.67
C ASP A 62 -0.28 -4.88 5.96
N LYS A 63 -0.26 -5.51 4.78
CA LYS A 63 0.95 -5.58 3.94
C LYS A 63 1.45 -4.18 3.54
N LEU A 64 0.56 -3.27 3.12
CA LEU A 64 0.94 -1.90 2.79
C LEU A 64 1.50 -1.15 3.99
N LYS A 65 0.92 -1.34 5.18
CA LYS A 65 1.46 -0.75 6.42
C LYS A 65 2.87 -1.27 6.68
N LEU A 66 3.07 -2.58 6.63
CA LEU A 66 4.39 -3.20 6.82
C LEU A 66 5.42 -2.69 5.81
N GLN A 67 5.05 -2.56 4.53
CA GLN A 67 5.95 -1.97 3.51
C GLN A 67 6.31 -0.51 3.83
N ARG A 68 5.36 0.29 4.34
CA ARG A 68 5.64 1.67 4.76
C ARG A 68 6.54 1.72 5.99
N PHE A 69 6.37 0.80 6.94
CA PHE A 69 7.24 0.68 8.12
C PHE A 69 8.65 0.23 7.74
N ASN A 70 8.78 -0.69 6.78
CA ASN A 70 10.07 -1.29 6.39
C ASN A 70 10.84 -0.46 5.35
N ASN A 71 10.22 0.55 4.73
CA ASN A 71 10.94 1.50 3.89
C ASN A 71 11.82 2.40 4.78
N GLN A 72 13.08 1.99 4.94
CA GLN A 72 14.15 2.60 5.74
C GLN A 72 14.66 3.96 5.23
N GLN A 73 13.93 4.68 4.38
CA GLN A 73 14.08 6.15 4.29
C GLN A 73 13.37 6.80 5.49
N SER A 74 13.68 6.29 6.68
CA SER A 74 13.09 6.64 7.95
C SER A 74 13.55 8.03 8.33
N THR A 75 12.83 9.05 7.85
CA THR A 75 12.83 10.34 8.53
C THR A 75 12.36 10.11 9.97
N THR A 76 12.82 10.91 10.93
CA THR A 76 12.38 10.89 12.35
C THR A 76 10.85 10.92 12.51
N TYR A 77 10.12 11.30 11.46
CA TYR A 77 8.67 11.46 11.43
C TYR A 77 7.98 10.34 10.62
N LYS A 78 6.93 9.75 11.20
CA LYS A 78 6.16 8.61 10.63
C LYS A 78 5.38 8.96 9.34
N SER A 79 5.11 10.24 9.11
CA SER A 79 4.41 10.76 7.93
C SER A 79 4.71 12.24 7.67
N ARG A 80 4.49 12.72 6.44
CA ARG A 80 4.59 14.15 6.08
C ARG A 80 3.70 15.04 6.98
N GLN A 81 2.52 14.55 7.37
CA GLN A 81 1.63 15.26 8.27
C GLN A 81 2.22 15.37 9.68
N SER A 82 2.85 14.30 10.18
CA SER A 82 3.51 14.32 11.50
C SER A 82 4.71 15.28 11.52
N PHE A 83 5.46 15.36 10.42
CA PHE A 83 6.52 16.37 10.25
C PHE A 83 5.94 17.80 10.24
N GLY A 84 4.90 18.05 9.44
CA GLY A 84 4.26 19.38 9.39
C GLY A 84 3.71 19.83 10.76
N LYS A 85 3.17 18.90 11.56
CA LYS A 85 2.75 19.18 12.95
C LYS A 85 3.94 19.49 13.87
N ALA A 86 5.06 18.81 13.70
CA ALA A 86 6.27 19.09 14.47
C ALA A 86 6.80 20.49 14.13
N VAL A 87 6.96 20.80 12.85
CA VAL A 87 7.35 22.12 12.35
C VAL A 87 6.43 23.22 12.90
N LYS A 88 5.10 23.02 12.83
CA LYS A 88 4.14 23.99 13.38
C LYS A 88 4.34 24.23 14.88
N ARG A 89 4.56 23.18 15.67
CA ARG A 89 4.81 23.30 17.12
C ARG A 89 6.11 24.06 17.39
N THR A 90 7.18 23.74 16.66
CA THR A 90 8.47 24.44 16.79
C THR A 90 8.34 25.93 16.47
N PHE A 91 7.63 26.29 15.39
CA PHE A 91 7.40 27.71 15.06
C PHE A 91 6.52 28.43 16.09
N GLN A 92 5.58 27.73 16.72
CA GLN A 92 4.75 28.29 17.79
C GLN A 92 5.52 28.51 19.10
N SER A 93 6.53 27.69 19.39
CA SER A 93 7.38 27.85 20.57
C SER A 93 8.47 28.90 20.41
N LEU A 94 8.79 29.29 19.17
CA LEU A 94 9.79 30.33 18.90
C LEU A 94 9.20 31.75 19.13
N PRO A 95 10.04 32.73 19.46
CA PRO A 95 9.62 34.13 19.53
C PRO A 95 8.94 34.58 18.22
N LYS A 96 7.92 35.44 18.35
CA LYS A 96 7.26 36.09 17.20
C LYS A 96 8.16 37.13 16.53
N ASP A 97 9.02 37.76 17.32
CA ASP A 97 10.02 38.71 16.86
C ASP A 97 11.12 37.98 16.05
N PRO A 98 11.36 38.37 14.78
CA PRO A 98 12.33 37.72 13.92
C PRO A 98 13.76 37.81 14.46
N SER A 99 14.17 38.93 15.06
CA SER A 99 15.55 39.10 15.55
C SER A 99 15.85 38.13 16.69
N LYS A 100 14.95 38.08 17.69
CA LYS A 100 15.06 37.14 18.82
C LYS A 100 15.00 35.68 18.39
N ARG A 101 14.28 35.39 17.30
CA ARG A 101 14.22 34.03 16.75
C ARG A 101 15.57 33.61 16.18
N VAL A 102 16.26 34.50 15.46
CA VAL A 102 17.60 34.24 14.92
C VAL A 102 18.57 33.97 16.07
N ASP A 103 18.56 34.80 17.11
CA ASP A 103 19.44 34.63 18.28
C ASP A 103 19.23 33.27 18.96
N VAL A 104 17.98 32.88 19.18
CA VAL A 104 17.63 31.58 19.80
C VAL A 104 18.08 30.41 18.92
N ILE A 105 17.87 30.49 17.59
CA ILE A 105 18.30 29.43 16.66
C ILE A 105 19.83 29.33 16.65
N HIS A 106 20.53 30.46 16.62
CA HIS A 106 22.00 30.53 16.64
C HIS A 106 22.55 29.93 17.93
N HIS A 107 21.99 30.30 19.07
CA HIS A 107 22.38 29.75 20.37
C HIS A 107 22.16 28.23 20.45
N ILE A 108 21.02 27.73 19.98
CA ILE A 108 20.75 26.28 19.91
C ILE A 108 21.78 25.57 19.01
N ALA A 109 22.13 26.18 17.87
CA ALA A 109 23.12 25.61 16.95
C ALA A 109 24.53 25.55 17.55
N GLN A 110 24.92 26.57 18.33
CA GLN A 110 26.19 26.58 19.09
C GLN A 110 26.20 25.49 20.17
N VAL A 111 25.13 25.37 20.98
CA VAL A 111 25.03 24.34 22.03
C VAL A 111 25.10 22.92 21.47
N LEU A 112 24.57 22.72 20.26
CA LEU A 112 24.61 21.44 19.56
C LEU A 112 25.90 21.21 18.75
N ASN A 113 26.88 22.12 18.83
CA ASN A 113 28.15 22.08 18.06
C ASN A 113 27.95 21.98 16.55
N VAL A 114 26.85 22.54 16.03
CA VAL A 114 26.59 22.60 14.58
C VAL A 114 27.38 23.76 13.95
N ILE A 115 27.60 24.82 14.71
CA ILE A 115 28.43 25.97 14.36
C ILE A 115 29.40 26.25 15.51
N PRO A 116 30.59 26.82 15.23
CA PRO A 116 31.51 27.24 16.28
C PRO A 116 30.87 28.28 17.20
N ALA A 117 31.26 28.24 18.48
CA ALA A 117 30.80 29.15 19.52
C ALA A 117 31.28 30.59 19.26
#